data_AF-A0A8H2R0J2-F1
#
_entry.id   AF-A0A8H2R0J2-F1
#
_cell.length_a   1.000
_cell.length_b   1.000
_cell.length_c   1.000
_cell.angle_alpha   90.00
_cell.angle_beta   90.00
_cell.angle_gamma   90.00
#
_symmetry.space_group_name_H-M   'P 1'
#
loop_
_entity.id
_entity.type
_entity.pdbx_description
1 polymer ?
#
loop_
_entity_poly.entity_id
_entity_poly.type
_entity_poly.pdbx_seq_one_letter_code
_entity_poly.pdbx_strand_id
1 'polypeptide(L)'
;MKSKKIILGLLVVLIILASALYLKKESTYSLVQDQAKTENPQGQKSENPDGRSLEDIAADKKIAKQRAKNRKDWLEEGWAGSVKRGGDIVLGPIDSQRTEGLFADLDSAVENYIESKPDVYPPREEGHENDHNADLVFMQTVDYRVVDLIGSIPLEKRKGPIQGLKNEELFAYEARRLDGKYDELILAKPQGQTEWRVVFAGSYYDLKKALQ
;
A
#
# COMPACT_ATOMS: atom_id res chain seq x y z
N MET A 1 38.80 36.36 9.07
CA MET A 1 38.22 35.11 9.64
C MET A 1 36.82 35.29 10.25
N LYS A 2 36.44 36.44 10.83
CA LYS A 2 35.11 36.65 11.42
C LYS A 2 33.95 36.65 10.41
N SER A 3 34.12 37.24 9.22
CA SER A 3 33.10 37.32 8.17
C SER A 3 32.71 35.97 7.57
N LYS A 4 33.67 35.07 7.32
CA LYS A 4 33.41 33.72 6.79
C LYS A 4 32.58 32.85 7.74
N LYS A 5 32.73 33.02 9.06
CA LYS A 5 31.94 32.31 10.08
C LYS A 5 30.49 32.83 10.17
N ILE A 6 30.30 34.13 9.95
CA ILE A 6 28.96 34.78 9.94
C ILE A 6 28.17 34.33 8.70
N ILE A 7 28.82 34.27 7.53
CA ILE A 7 28.18 33.82 6.28
C ILE A 7 27.78 32.34 6.36
N LEU A 8 28.64 31.49 6.93
CA LEU A 8 28.32 30.07 7.11
C LEU A 8 27.16 29.86 8.09
N GLY A 9 27.10 30.65 9.18
CA GLY A 9 25.98 30.62 10.12
C GLY A 9 24.64 31.00 9.47
N LEU A 10 24.63 32.04 8.62
CA LEU A 10 23.43 32.46 7.88
C LEU A 10 22.94 31.40 6.90
N LEU A 11 23.85 30.71 6.22
CA LEU A 11 23.53 29.63 5.29
C LEU A 11 22.89 28.43 5.99
N VAL A 12 23.41 28.04 7.15
CA VAL A 12 22.83 26.94 7.95
C VAL A 12 21.43 27.30 8.45
N VAL A 13 21.21 28.53 8.91
CA VAL A 13 19.88 29.00 9.34
C VAL A 13 18.88 28.99 8.18
N LEU A 14 19.29 29.41 6.97
CA LEU A 14 18.45 29.37 5.78
C LEU A 14 18.09 27.93 5.37
N ILE A 15 19.04 26.99 5.46
CA ILE A 15 18.78 25.58 5.16
C ILE A 15 17.80 24.98 6.17
N ILE A 16 17.95 25.30 7.46
CA ILE A 16 17.03 24.83 8.51
C ILE A 16 15.63 25.42 8.31
N LEU A 17 15.51 26.71 7.97
CA LEU A 17 14.23 27.35 7.69
C LEU A 17 13.57 26.78 6.43
N ALA A 18 14.34 26.57 5.36
CA ALA A 18 13.83 25.94 4.13
C ALA A 18 13.37 24.49 4.38
N SER A 19 14.13 23.74 5.19
CA SER A 19 13.78 22.36 5.58
C SER A 19 12.53 22.34 6.46
N ALA A 20 12.40 23.26 7.42
CA ALA A 20 11.22 23.39 8.26
C ALA A 20 9.98 23.81 7.46
N LEU A 21 10.13 24.69 6.47
CA LEU A 21 9.05 25.09 5.56
C LEU A 21 8.65 23.95 4.61
N TYR A 22 9.61 23.18 4.11
CA TYR A 22 9.36 21.98 3.31
C TYR A 22 8.61 20.91 4.12
N LEU A 23 9.09 20.64 5.34
CA LEU A 23 8.42 19.74 6.29
C LEU A 23 7.04 20.25 6.72
N LYS A 24 6.83 21.57 6.81
CA LYS A 24 5.50 22.15 7.07
C LYS A 24 4.56 22.00 5.88
N LYS A 25 5.06 22.11 4.64
CA LYS A 25 4.28 21.90 3.41
C LYS A 25 3.91 20.42 3.19
N GLU A 26 4.78 19.49 3.60
CA GLU A 26 4.49 18.05 3.60
C GLU A 26 3.79 17.55 4.89
N SER A 27 3.80 18.35 5.97
CA SER A 27 3.04 18.06 7.19
C SER A 27 1.55 18.28 6.96
N THR A 28 0.92 17.21 6.49
CA THR A 28 -0.52 17.07 6.24
C THR A 28 -1.41 17.43 7.44
N TYR A 29 -0.85 17.51 8.65
CA TYR A 29 -1.59 17.96 9.84
C TYR A 29 -2.13 19.39 9.71
N SER A 30 -1.41 20.27 9.02
CA SER A 30 -1.85 21.65 8.76
C SER A 30 -2.86 21.75 7.62
N LEU A 31 -2.65 20.99 6.54
CA LEU A 31 -3.53 20.92 5.37
C LEU A 31 -4.90 20.31 5.68
N VAL A 32 -4.95 19.28 6.53
CA VAL A 32 -6.20 18.64 6.99
C VAL A 32 -6.95 19.55 7.97
N GLN A 33 -6.25 20.25 8.86
CA GLN A 33 -6.90 21.21 9.76
C GLN A 33 -7.47 22.44 9.02
N ASP A 34 -6.80 22.92 7.97
CA ASP A 34 -7.27 24.09 7.23
C ASP A 34 -8.46 23.77 6.31
N GLN A 35 -8.52 22.55 5.74
CA GLN A 35 -9.72 22.06 5.04
C GLN A 35 -10.88 21.79 6.02
N ALA A 36 -10.61 21.18 7.18
CA ALA A 36 -11.64 20.93 8.19
C ALA A 36 -12.18 22.21 8.85
N LYS A 37 -11.41 23.32 8.83
CA LYS A 37 -11.86 24.63 9.35
C LYS A 37 -12.66 25.45 8.34
N THR A 38 -12.57 25.15 7.04
CA THR A 38 -13.31 25.88 6.01
C THR A 38 -14.69 25.27 5.71
N GLU A 39 -14.94 24.02 6.11
CA GLU A 39 -16.24 23.36 5.95
C GLU A 39 -16.90 23.06 7.31
N ASN A 40 -17.59 24.08 7.82
CA ASN A 40 -18.66 24.07 8.83
C ASN A 40 -18.44 23.37 10.20
N PRO A 41 -18.65 24.07 11.34
CA PRO A 41 -18.56 23.52 12.68
C PRO A 41 -19.87 22.79 13.06
N GLN A 42 -20.14 21.63 12.49
CA GLN A 42 -21.18 20.74 12.98
C GLN A 42 -20.89 19.30 12.57
N GLY A 43 -20.69 18.43 13.56
CA GLY A 43 -20.29 17.04 13.41
C GLY A 43 -21.36 16.15 12.77
N GLN A 44 -21.61 16.35 11.48
CA GLN A 44 -22.22 15.35 10.62
C GLN A 44 -21.09 14.67 9.85
N LYS A 45 -20.91 13.36 10.08
CA LYS A 45 -20.24 12.49 9.12
C LYS A 45 -20.96 12.68 7.78
N SER A 46 -20.35 13.42 6.85
CA SER A 46 -20.79 13.41 5.47
C SER A 46 -20.48 12.02 4.92
N GLU A 47 -21.45 11.11 5.05
CA GLU A 47 -21.42 9.87 4.30
C GLU A 47 -21.55 10.24 2.83
N ASN A 48 -20.46 10.03 2.09
CA ASN A 48 -20.47 10.13 0.65
C ASN A 48 -21.52 9.12 0.10
N PRO A 49 -22.15 9.34 -1.07
CA PRO A 49 -23.25 8.48 -1.56
C PRO A 49 -22.88 7.00 -1.73
N ASP A 50 -21.58 6.71 -1.76
CA ASP A 50 -21.00 5.37 -1.87
C ASP A 50 -20.52 4.78 -0.52
N GLY A 51 -20.83 5.45 0.60
CA GLY A 51 -20.52 5.00 1.95
C GLY A 51 -19.08 5.23 2.41
N ARG A 52 -18.23 5.89 1.61
CA ARG A 52 -16.84 6.21 1.98
C ARG A 52 -16.77 7.44 2.88
N SER A 53 -15.90 7.41 3.89
CA SER A 53 -15.61 8.59 4.72
C SER A 53 -14.67 9.57 4.01
N LEU A 54 -14.52 10.79 4.55
CA LEU A 54 -13.54 11.76 4.03
C LEU A 54 -12.10 11.23 4.15
N GLU A 55 -11.80 10.47 5.20
CA GLU A 55 -10.51 9.80 5.39
C GLU A 55 -10.27 8.72 4.34
N ASP A 56 -11.30 7.94 4.02
CA ASP A 56 -11.25 6.92 2.96
C ASP A 56 -10.96 7.56 1.59
N ILE A 57 -11.61 8.68 1.26
CA ILE A 57 -11.39 9.42 0.01
C ILE A 57 -9.96 10.00 -0.03
N ALA A 58 -9.47 10.55 1.08
CA ALA A 58 -8.13 11.09 1.17
C ALA A 58 -7.06 9.99 1.01
N ALA A 59 -7.28 8.82 1.62
CA ALA A 59 -6.43 7.65 1.48
C ALA A 59 -6.42 7.14 0.02
N ASP A 60 -7.61 6.95 -0.58
CA ASP A 60 -7.76 6.53 -1.99
C ASP A 60 -6.95 7.45 -2.93
N LYS A 61 -7.02 8.76 -2.73
CA LYS A 61 -6.27 9.75 -3.52
C LYS A 61 -4.75 9.64 -3.31
N LYS A 62 -4.30 9.37 -2.09
CA LYS A 62 -2.87 9.18 -1.78
C LYS A 62 -2.34 7.89 -2.42
N ILE A 63 -3.09 6.80 -2.30
CA ILE A 63 -2.74 5.49 -2.86
C ILE A 63 -2.72 5.56 -4.39
N ALA A 64 -3.73 6.16 -5.02
CA ALA A 64 -3.77 6.34 -6.48
C ALA A 64 -2.56 7.14 -7.01
N LYS A 65 -2.15 8.20 -6.30
CA LYS A 65 -0.94 8.96 -6.66
C LYS A 65 0.32 8.10 -6.54
N GLN A 66 0.42 7.27 -5.52
CA GLN A 66 1.57 6.37 -5.39
C GLN A 66 1.58 5.33 -6.50
N ARG A 67 0.45 4.65 -6.78
CA ARG A 67 0.35 3.67 -7.86
C ARG A 67 0.76 4.29 -9.20
N ALA A 68 0.31 5.51 -9.48
CA ALA A 68 0.71 6.25 -10.67
C ALA A 68 2.21 6.59 -10.69
N LYS A 69 2.81 6.94 -9.54
CA LYS A 69 4.25 7.15 -9.43
C LYS A 69 5.04 5.87 -9.65
N ASN A 70 4.70 4.78 -8.94
CA ASN A 70 5.33 3.47 -9.11
C ASN A 70 5.26 3.00 -10.55
N ARG A 71 4.10 3.20 -11.19
CA ARG A 71 3.91 2.92 -12.61
C ARG A 71 4.89 3.70 -13.47
N LYS A 72 4.97 5.01 -13.25
CA LYS A 72 5.89 5.88 -13.99
C LYS A 72 7.35 5.47 -13.77
N ASP A 73 7.76 5.30 -12.52
CA ASP A 73 9.12 4.93 -12.16
C ASP A 73 9.52 3.60 -12.81
N TRP A 74 8.63 2.60 -12.82
CA TRP A 74 8.93 1.33 -13.46
C TRP A 74 9.09 1.47 -14.97
N LEU A 75 8.20 2.21 -15.64
CA LEU A 75 8.27 2.42 -17.08
C LEU A 75 9.53 3.20 -17.50
N GLU A 76 9.99 4.13 -16.67
CA GLU A 76 11.14 4.99 -16.98
C GLU A 76 12.47 4.40 -16.51
N GLU A 77 12.47 3.71 -15.37
CA GLU A 77 13.69 3.35 -14.63
C GLU A 77 13.80 1.86 -14.32
N GLY A 78 12.76 1.05 -14.59
CA GLY A 78 12.75 -0.40 -14.36
C GLY A 78 12.64 -0.80 -12.88
N TRP A 79 12.28 0.13 -11.98
CA TRP A 79 12.04 -0.16 -10.57
C TRP A 79 10.82 0.61 -10.06
N ALA A 80 10.18 0.09 -9.03
CA ALA A 80 9.05 0.74 -8.38
C ALA A 80 9.28 0.87 -6.87
N GLY A 81 8.81 1.98 -6.30
CA GLY A 81 8.93 2.24 -4.87
C GLY A 81 7.84 1.54 -4.04
N SER A 82 8.12 1.28 -2.76
CA SER A 82 7.09 0.91 -1.79
C SER A 82 6.54 2.15 -1.08
N VAL A 83 5.31 2.07 -0.55
CA VAL A 83 4.82 3.05 0.41
C VAL A 83 5.51 2.81 1.74
N LYS A 84 6.00 3.88 2.39
CA LYS A 84 6.36 3.83 3.80
C LYS A 84 5.12 3.46 4.61
N ARG A 85 5.06 2.21 5.06
CA ARG A 85 4.02 1.71 5.97
C ARG A 85 4.02 2.55 7.24
N GLY A 86 2.88 3.12 7.58
CA GLY A 86 2.70 3.85 8.83
C GLY A 86 2.11 2.94 9.89
N GLY A 87 2.90 1.99 10.42
CA GLY A 87 2.40 1.10 11.47
C GLY A 87 3.38 -0.02 11.83
N ASP A 88 3.19 -0.56 13.04
CA ASP A 88 3.98 -1.66 13.61
C ASP A 88 3.46 -3.06 13.17
N ILE A 89 2.33 -3.10 12.46
CA ILE A 89 1.69 -4.34 12.03
C ILE A 89 2.39 -4.86 10.78
N VAL A 90 2.85 -6.10 10.87
CA VAL A 90 3.50 -6.82 9.78
C VAL A 90 2.72 -8.08 9.48
N LEU A 91 2.26 -8.21 8.23
CA LEU A 91 1.79 -9.48 7.68
C LEU A 91 2.98 -10.26 7.11
N GLY A 92 2.92 -11.58 7.28
CA GLY A 92 3.89 -12.53 6.78
C GLY A 92 4.97 -12.84 7.80
N PRO A 93 5.88 -13.76 7.44
CA PRO A 93 7.03 -14.08 8.28
C PRO A 93 7.83 -12.83 8.65
N ILE A 94 8.41 -12.83 9.86
CA ILE A 94 9.18 -11.70 10.41
C ILE A 94 10.68 -11.94 10.33
N ASP A 95 11.45 -10.85 10.35
CA ASP A 95 12.91 -10.83 10.45
C ASP A 95 13.63 -11.80 9.50
N SER A 96 14.40 -12.74 10.04
CA SER A 96 15.23 -13.68 9.30
C SER A 96 14.45 -14.65 8.40
N GLN A 97 13.13 -14.71 8.54
CA GLN A 97 12.27 -15.51 7.68
C GLN A 97 11.86 -14.78 6.39
N ARG A 98 12.12 -13.47 6.29
CA ARG A 98 11.94 -12.69 5.05
C ARG A 98 13.15 -12.84 4.14
N THR A 99 13.25 -14.01 3.52
CA THR A 99 14.31 -14.34 2.57
C THR A 99 13.87 -14.04 1.14
N GLU A 100 14.81 -13.99 0.21
CA GLU A 100 14.53 -13.94 -1.23
C GLU A 100 13.62 -15.10 -1.66
N GLY A 101 13.84 -16.31 -1.11
CA GLY A 101 13.01 -17.48 -1.38
C GLY A 101 11.54 -17.31 -0.93
N LEU A 102 11.29 -16.60 0.17
CA LEU A 102 9.90 -16.28 0.56
C LEU A 102 9.22 -15.41 -0.50
N PHE A 103 9.91 -14.38 -0.99
CA PHE A 103 9.33 -13.49 -2.00
C PHE A 103 9.12 -14.20 -3.32
N ALA A 104 10.05 -15.05 -3.74
CA ALA A 104 9.86 -15.92 -4.92
C ALA A 104 8.62 -16.84 -4.78
N ASP A 105 8.40 -17.43 -3.59
CA ASP A 105 7.20 -18.25 -3.34
C ASP A 105 5.91 -17.42 -3.39
N LEU A 106 5.93 -16.19 -2.87
CA LEU A 106 4.79 -15.28 -2.88
C LEU A 106 4.48 -14.81 -4.31
N ASP A 107 5.50 -14.37 -5.04
CA ASP A 107 5.38 -13.90 -6.42
C ASP A 107 4.84 -15.02 -7.32
N SER A 108 5.37 -16.25 -7.17
CA SER A 108 4.86 -17.41 -7.91
C SER A 108 3.38 -17.71 -7.60
N ALA A 109 2.94 -17.56 -6.34
CA ALA A 109 1.54 -17.74 -5.98
C ALA A 109 0.62 -16.67 -6.62
N VAL A 110 1.10 -15.43 -6.72
CA VAL A 110 0.36 -14.34 -7.37
C VAL A 110 0.33 -14.51 -8.89
N GLU A 111 1.46 -14.84 -9.51
CA GLU A 111 1.57 -15.15 -10.95
C GLU A 111 0.58 -16.22 -11.36
N ASN A 112 0.62 -17.38 -10.68
CA ASN A 112 -0.30 -18.49 -10.95
C ASN A 112 -1.77 -18.06 -10.83
N TYR A 113 -2.09 -17.20 -9.86
CA TYR A 113 -3.45 -16.69 -9.69
C TYR A 113 -3.87 -15.76 -10.84
N ILE A 114 -2.98 -14.87 -11.28
CA ILE A 114 -3.22 -13.90 -12.36
C ILE A 114 -3.33 -14.61 -13.71
N GLU A 115 -2.40 -15.51 -14.01
CA GLU A 115 -2.39 -16.30 -15.25
C GLU A 115 -3.65 -17.18 -15.36
N SER A 116 -4.22 -17.63 -14.23
CA SER A 116 -5.51 -18.34 -14.21
C SER A 116 -6.74 -17.48 -14.54
N LYS A 117 -6.59 -16.15 -14.63
CA LYS A 117 -7.69 -15.18 -14.80
C LYS A 117 -7.36 -14.11 -15.86
N PRO A 118 -7.11 -14.52 -17.11
CA PRO A 118 -6.72 -13.59 -18.19
C PRO A 118 -7.82 -12.57 -18.56
N ASP A 119 -9.09 -12.86 -18.22
CA ASP A 119 -10.20 -11.93 -18.46
C ASP A 119 -10.28 -10.79 -17.44
N VAL A 120 -9.48 -10.85 -16.37
CA VAL A 120 -9.46 -9.86 -15.29
C VAL A 120 -8.14 -9.10 -15.25
N TYR A 121 -7.04 -9.85 -15.37
CA TYR A 121 -5.69 -9.33 -15.25
C TYR A 121 -4.96 -9.44 -16.60
N PRO A 122 -4.16 -8.44 -16.97
CA PRO A 122 -3.31 -8.55 -18.14
C PRO A 122 -2.28 -9.67 -17.94
N PRO A 123 -2.07 -10.57 -18.92
CA PRO A 123 -1.14 -11.69 -18.77
C PRO A 123 0.32 -11.23 -18.60
N ARG A 124 0.70 -10.09 -19.20
CA ARG A 124 1.93 -9.31 -19.05
C ARG A 124 1.74 -8.00 -19.83
N GLU A 125 2.49 -6.96 -19.53
CA GLU A 125 2.52 -5.76 -20.37
C GLU A 125 3.45 -5.98 -21.57
N GLU A 126 2.98 -5.60 -22.77
CA GLU A 126 3.73 -5.69 -24.02
C GLU A 126 5.05 -4.90 -23.92
N GLY A 127 6.15 -5.50 -24.36
CA GLY A 127 7.50 -4.91 -24.31
C GLY A 127 8.30 -5.21 -23.04
N HIS A 128 7.70 -5.93 -22.08
CA HIS A 128 8.32 -6.31 -20.80
C HIS A 128 8.26 -7.82 -20.55
N GLU A 129 8.34 -8.62 -21.61
CA GLU A 129 8.20 -10.08 -21.54
C GLU A 129 9.37 -10.77 -20.82
N ASN A 130 10.54 -10.11 -20.76
CA ASN A 130 11.80 -10.61 -20.21
C ASN A 130 12.22 -9.95 -18.88
N ASP A 131 11.51 -8.92 -18.44
CA ASP A 131 11.70 -8.43 -17.07
C ASP A 131 11.17 -9.53 -16.16
N HIS A 132 11.91 -9.90 -15.11
CA HIS A 132 11.45 -10.90 -14.15
C HIS A 132 10.06 -10.49 -13.65
N ASN A 133 9.07 -11.15 -14.26
CA ASN A 133 7.64 -11.13 -14.11
C ASN A 133 7.04 -9.93 -13.35
N ALA A 134 6.28 -9.11 -14.07
CA ALA A 134 4.99 -8.63 -13.56
C ALA A 134 4.99 -7.66 -12.35
N ASP A 135 6.12 -7.11 -11.90
CA ASP A 135 6.18 -6.14 -10.78
C ASP A 135 5.26 -4.90 -10.91
N LEU A 136 4.72 -4.62 -12.11
CA LEU A 136 3.63 -3.65 -12.29
C LEU A 136 2.23 -4.23 -12.39
N VAL A 137 2.12 -5.45 -12.90
CA VAL A 137 0.85 -6.16 -12.92
C VAL A 137 0.50 -6.59 -11.50
N PHE A 138 1.47 -6.88 -10.65
CA PHE A 138 1.29 -7.04 -9.23
C PHE A 138 2.53 -6.63 -8.45
N MET A 139 2.34 -6.28 -7.19
CA MET A 139 3.41 -6.07 -6.22
C MET A 139 2.85 -6.15 -4.81
N GLN A 140 3.69 -6.00 -3.78
CA GLN A 140 3.19 -5.80 -2.42
C GLN A 140 2.23 -4.62 -2.38
N THR A 141 1.13 -4.76 -1.63
CA THR A 141 0.10 -3.70 -1.57
C THR A 141 0.70 -2.37 -1.10
N VAL A 142 0.33 -1.30 -1.80
CA VAL A 142 0.61 0.07 -1.36
C VAL A 142 -0.52 0.66 -0.51
N ASP A 143 -1.66 -0.03 -0.41
CA ASP A 143 -2.77 0.35 0.46
C ASP A 143 -2.48 -0.10 1.90
N TYR A 144 -1.88 0.80 2.67
CA TYR A 144 -1.55 0.57 4.08
C TYR A 144 -2.77 0.15 4.92
N ARG A 145 -3.99 0.54 4.51
CA ARG A 145 -5.22 0.21 5.23
C ARG A 145 -5.51 -1.28 5.22
N VAL A 146 -5.04 -2.03 4.22
CA VAL A 146 -5.22 -3.49 4.13
C VAL A 146 -4.50 -4.18 5.29
N VAL A 147 -3.24 -3.80 5.52
CA VAL A 147 -2.43 -4.35 6.61
C VAL A 147 -3.02 -3.95 7.96
N ASP A 148 -3.40 -2.68 8.13
CA ASP A 148 -4.01 -2.17 9.35
C ASP A 148 -5.35 -2.87 9.66
N LEU A 149 -6.19 -3.07 8.63
CA LEU A 149 -7.46 -3.76 8.76
C LEU A 149 -7.27 -5.20 9.23
N ILE A 150 -6.40 -5.97 8.58
CA ILE A 150 -6.19 -7.38 8.94
C ILE A 150 -5.55 -7.50 10.33
N GLY A 151 -4.50 -6.72 10.59
CA GLY A 151 -3.75 -6.85 11.84
C GLY A 151 -4.47 -6.30 13.07
N SER A 152 -5.46 -5.41 12.88
CA SER A 152 -6.29 -4.91 13.99
C SER A 152 -7.38 -5.90 14.43
N ILE A 153 -7.66 -6.96 13.65
CA ILE A 153 -8.66 -7.97 14.00
C ILE A 153 -7.99 -9.06 14.86
N PRO A 154 -8.42 -9.24 16.13
CA PRO A 154 -7.94 -10.34 16.98
C PRO A 154 -8.16 -11.70 16.31
N LEU A 155 -7.23 -12.63 16.49
CA LEU A 155 -7.21 -13.92 15.80
C LEU A 155 -8.55 -14.67 15.95
N GLU A 156 -9.12 -14.68 17.15
CA GLU A 156 -10.39 -15.34 17.48
C GLU A 156 -11.62 -14.67 16.86
N LYS A 157 -11.49 -13.44 16.37
CA LYS A 157 -12.55 -12.66 15.72
C LYS A 157 -12.42 -12.61 14.20
N ARG A 158 -11.37 -13.21 13.64
CA ARG A 158 -11.17 -13.28 12.19
C ARG A 158 -12.27 -14.10 11.53
N LYS A 159 -12.80 -13.58 10.43
CA LYS A 159 -13.86 -14.19 9.62
C LYS A 159 -13.48 -14.22 8.15
N GLY A 160 -14.26 -14.95 7.36
CA GLY A 160 -14.13 -15.00 5.92
C GLY A 160 -12.76 -15.52 5.48
N PRO A 161 -12.09 -14.87 4.51
CA PRO A 161 -10.87 -15.39 3.87
C PRO A 161 -9.66 -15.51 4.82
N ILE A 162 -9.69 -14.89 6.01
CA ILE A 162 -8.61 -14.93 6.99
C ILE A 162 -8.96 -15.69 8.27
N GLN A 163 -10.09 -16.40 8.29
CA GLN A 163 -10.58 -17.09 9.49
C GLN A 163 -9.54 -18.09 10.02
N GLY A 164 -9.18 -17.95 11.30
CA GLY A 164 -8.23 -18.84 11.98
C GLY A 164 -6.76 -18.68 11.56
N LEU A 165 -6.44 -17.75 10.65
CA LEU A 165 -5.08 -17.51 10.18
C LEU A 165 -4.40 -16.42 11.00
N LYS A 166 -3.14 -16.64 11.36
CA LYS A 166 -2.29 -15.68 12.07
C LYS A 166 -1.69 -14.66 11.10
N ASN A 167 -1.07 -13.60 11.64
CA ASN A 167 -0.46 -12.56 10.80
C ASN A 167 0.70 -13.11 9.97
N GLU A 168 1.51 -13.99 10.55
CA GLU A 168 2.65 -14.61 9.88
C GLU A 168 2.26 -15.54 8.72
N GLU A 169 1.00 -15.99 8.71
CA GLU A 169 0.44 -16.87 7.66
C GLU A 169 -0.26 -16.10 6.55
N LEU A 170 -0.25 -14.77 6.60
CA LEU A 170 -0.93 -13.89 5.66
C LEU A 170 0.07 -12.97 4.96
N PHE A 171 -0.14 -12.64 3.70
CA PHE A 171 0.60 -11.60 3.00
C PHE A 171 -0.36 -10.79 2.12
N ALA A 172 -0.02 -9.53 1.84
CA ALA A 172 -0.86 -8.66 1.03
C ALA A 172 -0.09 -8.12 -0.18
N TYR A 173 -0.61 -8.45 -1.36
CA TYR A 173 -0.21 -7.91 -2.64
C TYR A 173 -1.34 -7.05 -3.20
N GLU A 174 -1.06 -6.30 -4.25
CA GLU A 174 -2.05 -5.72 -5.13
C GLU A 174 -1.75 -6.15 -6.56
N ALA A 175 -2.80 -6.26 -7.39
CA ALA A 175 -2.66 -6.55 -8.80
C ALA A 175 -3.51 -5.59 -9.65
N ARG A 176 -2.89 -5.05 -10.70
CA ARG A 176 -3.54 -4.20 -11.69
C ARG A 176 -4.40 -5.04 -12.62
N ARG A 177 -5.65 -4.62 -12.78
CA ARG A 177 -6.63 -5.18 -13.70
C ARG A 177 -6.52 -4.59 -15.09
N LEU A 178 -7.17 -5.23 -16.06
CA LEU A 178 -7.29 -4.74 -17.44
C LEU A 178 -7.93 -3.34 -17.54
N ASP A 179 -8.86 -3.00 -16.64
CA ASP A 179 -9.50 -1.69 -16.58
C ASP A 179 -8.63 -0.61 -15.90
N GLY A 180 -7.40 -0.96 -15.50
CA GLY A 180 -6.45 -0.08 -14.84
C GLY A 180 -6.71 0.12 -13.34
N LYS A 181 -7.76 -0.47 -12.77
CA LYS A 181 -7.96 -0.53 -11.32
C LYS A 181 -7.06 -1.58 -10.69
N TYR A 182 -7.03 -1.61 -9.36
CA TYR A 182 -6.22 -2.55 -8.59
C TYR A 182 -7.11 -3.35 -7.67
N ASP A 183 -6.88 -4.67 -7.64
CA ASP A 183 -7.39 -5.54 -6.59
C ASP A 183 -6.30 -5.74 -5.53
N GLU A 184 -6.70 -5.76 -4.26
CA GLU A 184 -5.90 -6.28 -3.16
C GLU A 184 -5.97 -7.80 -3.18
N LEU A 185 -4.81 -8.44 -3.16
CA LEU A 185 -4.64 -9.89 -3.12
C LEU A 185 -4.17 -10.29 -1.72
N ILE A 186 -4.98 -11.04 -0.99
CA ILE A 186 -4.56 -11.62 0.29
C ILE A 186 -4.07 -13.04 0.03
N LEU A 187 -2.80 -13.26 0.30
CA LEU A 187 -2.17 -14.57 0.27
C LEU A 187 -2.24 -15.20 1.66
N ALA A 188 -2.49 -16.50 1.69
CA ALA A 188 -2.42 -17.29 2.90
C ALA A 188 -1.53 -18.51 2.69
N LYS A 189 -0.79 -18.86 3.74
CA LYS A 189 -0.12 -20.16 3.88
C LYS A 189 -0.44 -20.72 5.26
N PRO A 190 -1.61 -21.38 5.42
CA PRO A 190 -2.01 -21.97 6.69
C PRO A 190 -0.98 -23.00 7.17
N GLN A 191 -0.82 -23.12 8.49
CA GLN A 191 0.10 -24.07 9.11
C GLN A 191 -0.08 -25.50 8.55
N GLY A 192 1.01 -26.09 8.05
CA GLY A 192 1.03 -27.41 7.44
C GLY A 192 0.83 -27.42 5.92
N GLN A 193 0.56 -26.28 5.29
CA GLN A 193 0.57 -26.14 3.83
C GLN A 193 1.98 -25.82 3.31
N THR A 194 2.32 -26.33 2.14
CA THR A 194 3.63 -26.14 1.51
C THR A 194 3.71 -24.86 0.68
N GLU A 195 2.59 -24.29 0.27
CA GLU A 195 2.51 -23.22 -0.73
C GLU A 195 1.64 -22.05 -0.26
N TRP A 196 2.00 -20.85 -0.71
CA TRP A 196 1.13 -19.66 -0.59
C TRP A 196 0.02 -19.71 -1.63
N ARG A 197 -1.17 -19.22 -1.26
CA ARG A 197 -2.33 -19.15 -2.17
C ARG A 197 -3.09 -17.86 -1.97
N VAL A 198 -3.59 -17.27 -3.06
CA VAL A 198 -4.52 -16.14 -2.99
C VAL A 198 -5.87 -16.63 -2.46
N VAL A 199 -6.26 -16.16 -1.28
CA VAL A 199 -7.53 -16.48 -0.61
C VAL A 199 -8.58 -15.37 -0.74
N PHE A 200 -8.16 -14.19 -1.20
CA PHE A 200 -9.06 -13.08 -1.49
C PHE A 200 -8.48 -12.22 -2.61
N ALA A 201 -9.36 -11.73 -3.50
CA ALA A 201 -9.06 -10.72 -4.50
C ALA A 201 -10.24 -9.74 -4.61
N GLY A 202 -9.97 -8.45 -4.52
CA GLY A 202 -10.98 -7.40 -4.66
C GLY A 202 -10.49 -6.08 -4.08
N SER A 203 -11.33 -5.04 -4.05
CA SER A 203 -10.91 -3.75 -3.48
C SER A 203 -10.75 -3.83 -1.95
N TYR A 204 -10.10 -2.81 -1.35
CA TYR A 204 -10.07 -2.63 0.10
C TYR A 204 -11.47 -2.71 0.75
N TYR A 205 -12.49 -2.13 0.09
CA TYR A 205 -13.86 -2.13 0.61
C TYR A 205 -14.52 -3.51 0.52
N ASP A 206 -14.21 -4.28 -0.53
CA ASP A 206 -14.65 -5.67 -0.67
C ASP A 206 -14.03 -6.54 0.44
N LEU A 207 -12.74 -6.32 0.74
CA LEU A 207 -12.06 -6.99 1.85
C LEU A 207 -12.70 -6.62 3.19
N LYS A 208 -12.89 -5.33 3.45
CA LYS A 208 -13.55 -4.82 4.66
C LYS A 208 -14.92 -5.46 4.87
N LYS A 209 -15.69 -5.66 3.81
CA LYS A 209 -16.98 -6.35 3.86
C LYS A 209 -16.84 -7.85 4.12
N ALA A 210 -15.87 -8.52 3.48
CA ALA A 210 -15.62 -9.95 3.65
C ALA A 210 -15.13 -10.33 5.07
N LEU A 211 -14.61 -9.36 5.83
CA LEU A 211 -14.10 -9.56 7.19
C LEU A 211 -15.10 -9.24 8.32
N GLN A 212 -16.30 -8.76 7.99
CA GLN A 212 -17.37 -8.42 8.94
C GLN A 212 -18.26 -9.62 9.26
#